data_AF-A0A7Y4SWV0-F1
#
_entry.id   AF-A0A7Y4SWV0-F1
#
_cell.length_a   1.000
_cell.length_b   1.000
_cell.length_c   1.000
_cell.angle_alpha   90.00
_cell.angle_beta   90.00
_cell.angle_gamma   90.00
#
_symmetry.space_group_name_H-M   'P 1'
#
loop_
_entity.id
_entity.type
_entity.pdbx_description
1 polymer ?
#
loop_
_entity_poly.entity_id
_entity_poly.type
_entity_poly.pdbx_seq_one_letter_code
_entity_poly.pdbx_strand_id
1 'polypeptide(L)'
;MFYAQIEQQATGEITVCQHALVRARGPSEAAVRRHLGACLDTCHAAVEFEDPREAFERATAGATALGKLQFSSALLLRAPDEDPAGRARLAGLDEPVYLHQVTGRRGKELLRIVDLGELTRMEHAWRGCDEWRCHFHVPVDLREFGGVGGLATTRGEAERALAAALSAPERWGSRELHVEVETYTWSLFTLAQTGVTTRLEGLERELAYVLDWLSDAGWRPGV
;
A
#
# COMPACT_ATOMS: atom_id res chain seq x y z
N MET A 1 18.68 -4.25 -10.63
CA MET A 1 18.16 -4.97 -9.44
C MET A 1 16.76 -5.41 -9.82
N PHE A 2 16.44 -6.71 -9.71
CA PHE A 2 15.07 -7.17 -9.97
C PHE A 2 14.31 -7.13 -8.65
N TYR A 3 13.17 -6.44 -8.65
CA TYR A 3 12.28 -6.37 -7.49
C TYR A 3 11.19 -7.41 -7.65
N ALA A 4 10.78 -7.99 -6.53
CA ALA A 4 9.72 -8.98 -6.51
C ALA A 4 8.63 -8.49 -5.57
N GLN A 5 7.40 -8.34 -6.10
CA GLN A 5 6.25 -7.83 -5.36
C GLN A 5 5.80 -8.87 -4.34
N ILE A 6 5.55 -8.43 -3.11
CA ILE A 6 4.98 -9.29 -2.07
C ILE A 6 3.46 -9.23 -2.21
N GLU A 7 2.90 -10.18 -2.97
CA GLU A 7 1.45 -10.42 -2.99
C GLU A 7 1.10 -11.51 -1.96
N GLN A 8 0.22 -11.19 -0.99
CA GLN A 8 -0.38 -12.20 -0.12
C GLN A 8 -1.65 -12.74 -0.78
N GLN A 9 -1.79 -14.07 -0.80
CA GLN A 9 -3.07 -14.72 -1.07
C GLN A 9 -3.85 -14.90 0.24
N ALA A 10 -5.17 -15.08 0.11
CA ALA A 10 -6.19 -15.13 1.17
C ALA A 10 -5.95 -16.11 2.36
N THR A 11 -4.86 -16.86 2.38
CA THR A 11 -4.50 -17.83 3.44
C THR A 11 -3.61 -17.25 4.54
N GLY A 12 -3.20 -15.97 4.46
CA GLY A 12 -2.31 -15.37 5.46
C GLY A 12 -0.87 -15.89 5.43
N GLU A 13 -0.50 -16.63 4.38
CA GLU A 13 0.87 -17.06 4.12
C GLU A 13 1.50 -16.19 3.01
N ILE A 14 2.56 -15.45 3.37
CA ILE A 14 3.42 -14.70 2.45
C ILE A 14 4.11 -15.68 1.50
N THR A 15 3.62 -15.84 0.25
CA THR A 15 4.01 -17.03 -0.53
C THR A 15 4.86 -16.79 -1.79
N VAL A 16 4.92 -15.61 -2.40
CA VAL A 16 5.52 -15.56 -3.76
C VAL A 16 7.03 -15.27 -3.80
N CYS A 17 7.66 -14.58 -2.82
CA CYS A 17 9.08 -14.18 -2.96
C CYS A 17 10.04 -14.56 -1.83
N GLN A 18 9.58 -14.71 -0.58
CA GLN A 18 10.43 -15.35 0.45
C GLN A 18 10.83 -16.76 0.01
N HIS A 19 9.99 -17.47 -0.75
CA HIS A 19 10.29 -18.83 -1.20
C HIS A 19 11.55 -18.96 -2.07
N ALA A 20 11.85 -18.01 -2.98
CA ALA A 20 13.05 -18.07 -3.80
C ALA A 20 14.33 -17.78 -3.00
N LEU A 21 14.28 -16.76 -2.12
CA LEU A 21 15.37 -16.39 -1.21
C LEU A 21 15.64 -17.46 -0.14
N VAL A 22 14.60 -18.18 0.31
CA VAL A 22 14.70 -19.23 1.34
C VAL A 22 15.17 -20.57 0.77
N ARG A 23 14.98 -20.83 -0.54
CA ARG A 23 15.33 -22.12 -1.18
C ARG A 23 16.70 -22.15 -1.86
N ALA A 24 17.29 -21.00 -2.18
CA ALA A 24 18.64 -20.97 -2.73
C ALA A 24 19.66 -21.51 -1.70
N ARG A 25 20.66 -22.27 -2.17
CA ARG A 25 21.76 -22.82 -1.36
C ARG A 25 23.09 -22.64 -2.11
N GLY A 26 24.19 -22.51 -1.39
CA GLY A 26 25.54 -22.47 -1.98
C GLY A 26 25.78 -21.24 -2.87
N PRO A 27 26.55 -21.33 -3.97
CA PRO A 27 26.87 -20.19 -4.84
C PRO A 27 25.64 -19.46 -5.41
N SER A 28 24.53 -20.18 -5.62
CA SER A 28 23.26 -19.61 -6.07
C SER A 28 22.62 -18.72 -5.00
N GLU A 29 22.83 -19.01 -3.71
CA GLU A 29 22.33 -18.18 -2.62
C GLU A 29 23.04 -16.83 -2.55
N ALA A 30 24.38 -16.82 -2.67
CA ALA A 30 25.15 -15.58 -2.69
C ALA A 30 24.77 -14.69 -3.89
N ALA A 31 24.57 -15.28 -5.07
CA ALA A 31 24.11 -14.56 -6.25
C ALA A 31 22.68 -14.00 -6.07
N VAL A 32 21.76 -14.80 -5.52
CA VAL A 32 20.38 -14.39 -5.23
C VAL A 32 20.35 -13.23 -4.24
N ARG A 33 21.05 -13.35 -3.10
CA ARG A 33 21.09 -12.29 -2.06
C ARG A 33 21.73 -11.00 -2.56
N ARG A 34 22.65 -11.09 -3.52
CA ARG A 34 23.27 -9.91 -4.15
C ARG A 34 22.32 -9.16 -5.07
N HIS A 35 21.36 -9.84 -5.71
CA HIS A 35 20.59 -9.27 -6.82
C HIS A 35 19.09 -9.13 -6.55
N LEU A 36 18.56 -9.84 -5.56
CA LEU A 36 17.16 -9.83 -5.18
C LEU A 36 16.99 -9.28 -3.76
N GLY A 37 15.97 -8.43 -3.60
CA GLY A 37 15.53 -7.90 -2.32
C GLY A 37 14.01 -7.83 -2.27
N ALA A 38 13.47 -7.54 -1.09
CA ALA A 38 12.05 -7.34 -0.89
C ALA A 38 11.57 -6.03 -1.55
N CYS A 39 10.36 -6.08 -2.11
CA CYS A 39 9.57 -4.90 -2.41
C CYS A 39 8.48 -4.75 -1.36
N LEU A 40 8.53 -3.68 -0.56
CA LEU A 40 7.47 -3.39 0.40
C LEU A 40 6.44 -2.45 -0.25
N ASP A 41 5.27 -2.99 -0.55
CA ASP A 41 4.11 -2.22 -1.01
C ASP A 41 3.27 -1.78 0.18
N THR A 42 3.21 -0.47 0.40
CA THR A 42 2.53 0.12 1.56
C THR A 42 1.01 0.12 1.43
N CYS A 43 0.47 0.12 0.21
CA CYS A 43 -0.96 -0.01 -0.06
C CYS A 43 -1.42 -1.44 0.25
N HIS A 44 -0.72 -2.46 -0.25
CA HIS A 44 -1.05 -3.87 0.04
C HIS A 44 -0.93 -4.19 1.54
N ALA A 45 0.17 -3.79 2.18
CA ALA A 45 0.35 -4.00 3.62
C ALA A 45 -0.76 -3.32 4.42
N ALA A 46 -1.15 -2.10 4.02
CA ALA A 46 -2.24 -1.39 4.68
C ALA A 46 -3.59 -2.10 4.48
N VAL A 47 -3.93 -2.55 3.27
CA VAL A 47 -5.18 -3.27 3.00
C VAL A 47 -5.29 -4.53 3.85
N GLU A 48 -4.18 -5.22 4.11
CA GLU A 48 -4.13 -6.39 5.01
C GLU A 48 -4.09 -6.06 6.51
N PHE A 49 -4.22 -4.79 6.88
CA PHE A 49 -4.13 -4.30 8.27
C PHE A 49 -2.79 -4.65 8.95
N GLU A 50 -1.71 -4.76 8.19
CA GLU A 50 -0.38 -4.96 8.75
C GLU A 50 0.09 -3.70 9.50
N ASP A 51 0.75 -3.87 10.65
CA ASP A 51 1.48 -2.74 11.24
C ASP A 51 2.68 -2.38 10.34
N PRO A 52 2.85 -1.10 9.95
CA PRO A 52 3.90 -0.69 9.02
C PRO A 52 5.32 -1.02 9.47
N ARG A 53 5.61 -0.93 10.78
CA ARG A 53 6.93 -1.26 11.31
C ARG A 53 7.14 -2.77 11.24
N GLU A 54 6.17 -3.55 11.69
CA GLU A 54 6.26 -5.00 11.61
C GLU A 54 6.34 -5.51 10.17
N ALA A 55 5.63 -4.88 9.23
CA ALA A 55 5.71 -5.19 7.80
C ALA A 55 7.13 -4.97 7.28
N PHE A 56 7.77 -3.86 7.65
CA PHE A 56 9.18 -3.61 7.34
C PHE A 56 10.13 -4.63 8.01
N GLU A 57 9.94 -4.94 9.29
CA GLU A 57 10.73 -5.98 9.99
C GLU A 57 10.61 -7.33 9.28
N ARG A 58 9.40 -7.75 8.89
CA ARG A 58 9.17 -9.00 8.15
C ARG A 58 9.80 -8.97 6.76
N ALA A 59 9.66 -7.86 6.03
CA ALA A 59 10.22 -7.70 4.68
C ALA A 59 11.75 -7.76 4.69
N THR A 60 12.38 -7.35 5.80
CA THR A 60 13.84 -7.32 5.97
C THR A 60 14.36 -8.41 6.90
N ALA A 61 13.54 -9.41 7.23
CA ALA A 61 13.93 -10.49 8.12
C ALA A 61 15.02 -11.38 7.50
N GLY A 62 15.93 -11.84 8.35
CA GLY A 62 17.06 -12.68 7.94
C GLY A 62 18.07 -11.89 7.10
N ALA A 63 18.47 -12.43 5.96
CA ALA A 63 19.37 -11.73 5.02
C ALA A 63 18.66 -11.35 3.71
N THR A 64 17.39 -10.94 3.84
CA THR A 64 16.62 -10.29 2.77
C THR A 64 16.75 -8.80 2.96
N ALA A 65 17.36 -8.11 2.00
CA ALA A 65 17.45 -6.65 2.06
C ALA A 65 16.19 -6.01 1.47
N LEU A 66 15.85 -4.79 1.93
CA LEU A 66 14.83 -3.98 1.27
C LEU A 66 15.40 -3.42 -0.03
N GLY A 67 14.88 -3.88 -1.17
CA GLY A 67 15.28 -3.37 -2.49
C GLY A 67 14.51 -2.12 -2.89
N LYS A 68 13.20 -2.12 -2.66
CA LYS A 68 12.28 -1.05 -3.06
C LYS A 68 11.17 -0.90 -2.03
N LEU A 69 10.75 0.34 -1.81
CA LEU A 69 9.50 0.67 -1.12
C LEU A 69 8.56 1.33 -2.12
N GLN A 70 7.40 0.74 -2.35
CA GLN A 70 6.30 1.37 -3.09
C GLN A 70 5.49 2.20 -2.09
N PHE A 71 5.70 3.52 -2.14
CA PHE A 71 4.95 4.50 -1.37
C PHE A 71 3.64 4.74 -2.11
N SER A 72 2.60 4.06 -1.67
CA SER A 72 1.29 3.96 -2.28
C SER A 72 0.23 4.02 -1.18
N SER A 73 -0.99 4.43 -1.52
CA SER A 73 -2.05 4.66 -0.54
C SER A 73 -3.35 4.03 -1.02
N ALA A 74 -4.05 3.37 -0.10
CA ALA A 74 -5.33 2.72 -0.33
C ALA A 74 -6.49 3.59 0.16
N LEU A 75 -7.71 3.19 -0.17
CA LEU A 75 -8.93 3.77 0.39
C LEU A 75 -9.30 3.11 1.71
N LEU A 76 -9.86 3.90 2.63
CA LEU A 76 -10.26 3.50 3.96
C LEU A 76 -11.62 4.10 4.32
N LEU A 77 -12.53 3.25 4.80
CA LEU A 77 -13.83 3.66 5.34
C LEU A 77 -13.90 3.26 6.82
N ARG A 78 -14.01 4.26 7.71
CA ARG A 78 -14.20 4.06 9.15
C ARG A 78 -15.66 3.84 9.49
N ALA A 79 -15.93 3.00 10.49
CA ALA A 79 -17.27 2.73 11.00
C ALA A 79 -18.31 2.56 9.88
N PRO A 80 -18.11 1.61 8.95
CA PRO A 80 -18.93 1.47 7.76
C PRO A 80 -20.42 1.41 8.08
N ASP A 81 -20.86 0.80 9.18
CA ASP A 81 -22.28 0.76 9.57
C ASP A 81 -22.90 2.13 9.83
N GLU A 82 -22.11 3.08 10.34
CA GLU A 82 -22.52 4.45 10.68
C GLU A 82 -22.44 5.42 9.49
N ASP A 83 -21.73 5.04 8.41
CA ASP A 83 -21.58 5.87 7.21
C ASP A 83 -22.12 5.20 5.92
N PRO A 84 -23.47 5.15 5.74
CA PRO A 84 -24.06 4.66 4.50
C PRO A 84 -23.60 5.41 3.25
N ALA A 85 -23.30 6.71 3.38
CA ALA A 85 -22.83 7.51 2.26
C ALA A 85 -21.41 7.10 1.86
N GLY A 86 -20.55 6.78 2.82
CA GLY A 86 -19.21 6.23 2.61
C GLY A 86 -19.25 4.87 1.95
N ARG A 87 -20.15 3.99 2.39
CA ARG A 87 -20.38 2.69 1.72
C ARG A 87 -20.79 2.88 0.26
N ALA A 88 -21.71 3.80 -0.01
CA ALA A 88 -22.14 4.12 -1.38
C ALA A 88 -21.01 4.74 -2.23
N ARG A 89 -20.20 5.65 -1.66
CA ARG A 89 -19.02 6.22 -2.33
C ARG A 89 -18.02 5.14 -2.71
N LEU A 90 -17.71 4.24 -1.78
CA LEU A 90 -16.78 3.14 -2.03
C LEU A 90 -17.34 2.20 -3.11
N ALA A 91 -18.59 1.76 -2.98
CA ALA A 91 -19.25 0.91 -3.98
C ALA A 91 -19.30 1.55 -5.38
N GLY A 92 -19.42 2.88 -5.47
CA GLY A 92 -19.41 3.61 -6.73
C GLY A 92 -18.06 3.63 -7.47
N LEU A 93 -17.00 3.08 -6.87
CA LEU A 93 -15.69 2.91 -7.50
C LEU A 93 -15.51 1.53 -8.14
N ASP A 94 -16.52 0.65 -8.07
CA ASP A 94 -16.53 -0.64 -8.74
C ASP A 94 -16.45 -0.46 -10.26
N GLU A 95 -15.43 -1.06 -10.89
CA GLU A 95 -15.17 -0.94 -12.32
C GLU A 95 -14.61 -2.26 -12.88
N PRO A 96 -14.76 -2.54 -14.20
CA PRO A 96 -14.58 -3.90 -14.74
C PRO A 96 -13.14 -4.29 -15.09
N VAL A 97 -12.15 -3.40 -14.99
CA VAL A 97 -10.78 -3.62 -15.49
C VAL A 97 -9.88 -4.25 -14.41
N TYR A 98 -9.96 -3.78 -13.17
CA TYR A 98 -9.11 -4.16 -12.06
C TYR A 98 -9.90 -4.84 -10.94
N LEU A 99 -9.24 -5.74 -10.23
CA LEU A 99 -9.78 -6.34 -9.01
C LEU A 99 -9.42 -5.45 -7.82
N HIS A 100 -10.43 -4.97 -7.11
CA HIS A 100 -10.25 -4.06 -5.97
C HIS A 100 -10.45 -4.83 -4.67
N GLN A 101 -9.41 -5.54 -4.23
CA GLN A 101 -9.45 -6.32 -2.99
C GLN A 101 -9.97 -5.46 -1.83
N VAL A 102 -10.93 -5.97 -1.06
CA VAL A 102 -11.39 -5.31 0.18
C VAL A 102 -11.12 -6.21 1.37
N THR A 103 -10.59 -5.61 2.43
CA THR A 103 -10.44 -6.24 3.74
C THR A 103 -11.22 -5.44 4.76
N GLY A 104 -12.02 -6.12 5.58
CA GLY A 104 -12.83 -5.53 6.64
C GLY A 104 -12.37 -6.04 7.99
N ARG A 105 -12.16 -5.15 8.95
CA ARG A 105 -11.78 -5.54 10.31
C ARG A 105 -12.98 -5.50 11.23
N ARG A 106 -13.27 -6.63 11.88
CA ARG A 106 -14.32 -6.80 12.89
C ARG A 106 -13.67 -7.26 14.19
N GLY A 107 -13.30 -6.31 15.05
CA GLY A 107 -12.49 -6.60 16.23
C GLY A 107 -11.12 -7.18 15.85
N LYS A 108 -10.90 -8.48 16.13
CA LYS A 108 -9.68 -9.23 15.77
C LYS A 108 -9.81 -10.04 14.48
N GLU A 109 -11.02 -10.17 13.95
CA GLU A 109 -11.29 -10.90 12.72
C GLU A 109 -11.08 -9.99 11.50
N LEU A 110 -10.56 -10.57 10.42
CA LEU A 110 -10.43 -9.91 9.12
C LEU A 110 -11.26 -10.67 8.09
N LEU A 111 -12.25 -9.98 7.52
CA LEU A 111 -13.02 -10.43 6.36
C LEU A 111 -12.30 -9.99 5.08
N ARG A 112 -12.32 -10.82 4.05
CA ARG A 112 -11.65 -10.55 2.77
C ARG A 112 -12.54 -10.94 1.60
N ILE A 113 -12.48 -10.13 0.56
CA ILE A 113 -13.02 -10.40 -0.77
C ILE A 113 -11.99 -9.94 -1.79
N VAL A 114 -11.95 -10.63 -2.92
CA VAL A 114 -10.96 -10.37 -3.96
C VAL A 114 -11.29 -9.15 -4.81
N ASP A 115 -12.55 -8.70 -4.79
CA ASP A 115 -13.01 -7.57 -5.58
C ASP A 115 -14.18 -6.82 -4.93
N LEU A 116 -14.24 -5.51 -5.15
CA LEU A 116 -15.20 -4.59 -4.54
C LEU A 116 -16.63 -4.90 -4.96
N GLY A 117 -16.86 -5.33 -6.21
CA GLY A 117 -18.17 -5.75 -6.68
C GLY A 117 -18.78 -6.90 -5.85
N GLU A 118 -17.98 -7.75 -5.20
CA GLU A 118 -18.48 -8.80 -4.29
C GLU A 118 -19.02 -8.22 -2.98
N LEU A 119 -18.42 -7.13 -2.49
CA LEU A 119 -18.84 -6.45 -1.27
C LEU A 119 -20.30 -6.02 -1.34
N THR A 120 -20.66 -5.42 -2.48
CA THR A 120 -21.99 -4.87 -2.70
C THR A 120 -23.07 -5.95 -2.67
N ARG A 121 -22.73 -7.19 -3.03
CA ARG A 121 -23.63 -8.35 -3.00
C ARG A 121 -23.72 -8.99 -1.61
N MET A 122 -22.69 -8.80 -0.78
CA MET A 122 -22.55 -9.46 0.53
C MET A 122 -22.52 -8.47 1.70
N GLU A 123 -22.91 -7.21 1.50
CA GLU A 123 -22.75 -6.11 2.47
C GLU A 123 -23.28 -6.47 3.87
N HIS A 124 -24.39 -7.22 3.93
CA HIS A 124 -24.97 -7.63 5.21
C HIS A 124 -24.04 -8.53 6.04
N ALA A 125 -23.20 -9.37 5.42
CA ALA A 125 -22.23 -10.21 6.11
C ALA A 125 -21.02 -9.41 6.66
N TRP A 126 -20.84 -8.19 6.14
CA TRP A 126 -19.76 -7.26 6.47
C TRP A 126 -20.16 -6.20 7.49
N ARG A 127 -21.39 -6.28 8.04
CA ARG A 127 -21.81 -5.49 9.19
C ARG A 127 -21.00 -5.84 10.44
N GLY A 128 -20.87 -4.87 11.33
CA GLY A 128 -20.07 -4.94 12.54
C GLY A 128 -18.57 -4.80 12.30
N CYS A 129 -18.12 -4.56 11.07
CA CYS A 129 -16.75 -4.15 10.82
C CYS A 129 -16.54 -2.72 11.33
N ASP A 130 -15.41 -2.50 11.99
CA ASP A 130 -14.97 -1.20 12.49
C ASP A 130 -14.32 -0.35 11.38
N GLU A 131 -13.75 -1.01 10.37
CA GLU A 131 -13.05 -0.37 9.25
C GLU A 131 -13.03 -1.29 8.02
N TRP A 132 -13.23 -0.71 6.84
CA TRP A 132 -12.93 -1.34 5.55
C TRP A 132 -11.73 -0.66 4.90
N ARG A 133 -10.85 -1.43 4.28
CA ARG A 133 -9.76 -0.95 3.43
C ARG A 133 -9.89 -1.59 2.06
N CYS A 134 -9.80 -0.79 1.02
CA CYS A 134 -9.96 -1.22 -0.37
C CYS A 134 -8.68 -0.91 -1.15
N HIS A 135 -8.14 -1.93 -1.81
CA HIS A 135 -6.98 -1.81 -2.70
C HIS A 135 -7.38 -0.99 -3.91
N PHE A 136 -7.09 0.30 -3.80
CA PHE A 136 -7.34 1.29 -4.83
C PHE A 136 -6.27 2.34 -4.63
N HIS A 137 -5.29 2.41 -5.54
CA HIS A 137 -4.24 3.41 -5.39
C HIS A 137 -4.87 4.79 -5.47
N VAL A 138 -4.64 5.64 -4.50
CA VAL A 138 -5.08 7.04 -4.51
C VAL A 138 -3.86 7.94 -4.32
N PRO A 139 -3.93 9.19 -4.80
CA PRO A 139 -2.80 10.10 -4.70
C PRO A 139 -2.24 10.15 -3.28
N VAL A 140 -0.94 9.90 -3.17
CA VAL A 140 -0.30 9.60 -1.88
C VAL A 140 -0.23 10.81 -0.94
N ASP A 141 -0.48 12.01 -1.44
CA ASP A 141 -0.57 13.23 -0.65
C ASP A 141 -1.92 13.41 0.04
N LEU A 142 -2.96 12.66 -0.35
CA LEU A 142 -4.32 12.84 0.16
C LEU A 142 -4.53 12.13 1.50
N ARG A 143 -5.08 12.84 2.50
CA ARG A 143 -5.65 12.21 3.72
C ARG A 143 -7.08 11.72 3.50
N GLU A 144 -7.81 12.42 2.65
CA GLU A 144 -9.19 12.13 2.28
C GLU A 144 -9.33 12.22 0.76
N PHE A 145 -10.06 11.27 0.18
CA PHE A 145 -10.36 11.14 -1.25
C PHE A 145 -11.83 11.47 -1.50
N GLY A 146 -12.11 12.32 -2.50
CA GLY A 146 -13.46 12.80 -2.82
C GLY A 146 -13.86 14.11 -2.13
N GLY A 147 -12.93 14.79 -1.44
CA GLY A 147 -13.18 16.06 -0.75
C GLY A 147 -13.77 15.90 0.66
N VAL A 148 -14.42 16.96 1.17
CA VAL A 148 -14.98 17.01 2.53
C VAL A 148 -16.03 15.92 2.72
N GLY A 149 -15.84 15.07 3.73
CA GLY A 149 -16.70 13.90 3.98
C GLY A 149 -16.46 12.76 2.99
N GLY A 150 -15.31 12.77 2.32
CA GLY A 150 -14.84 11.71 1.43
C GLY A 150 -14.40 10.45 2.19
N LEU A 151 -13.79 9.53 1.46
CA LEU A 151 -13.17 8.34 2.03
C LEU A 151 -11.80 8.73 2.61
N ALA A 152 -11.44 8.22 3.78
CA ALA A 152 -10.08 8.39 4.27
C ALA A 152 -9.10 7.54 3.43
N THR A 153 -7.80 7.79 3.60
CA THR A 153 -6.76 7.01 2.92
C THR A 153 -5.83 6.33 3.93
N THR A 154 -5.04 5.37 3.44
CA THR A 154 -3.98 4.72 4.24
C THR A 154 -2.64 5.46 4.18
N ARG A 155 -2.63 6.74 3.81
CA ARG A 155 -1.40 7.54 3.70
C ARG A 155 -0.55 7.50 4.96
N GLY A 156 -1.17 7.55 6.13
CA GLY A 156 -0.47 7.45 7.42
C GLY A 156 0.26 6.11 7.61
N GLU A 157 -0.24 5.03 7.00
CA GLU A 157 0.45 3.73 7.01
C GLU A 157 1.72 3.78 6.15
N ALA A 158 1.63 4.39 4.97
CA ALA A 158 2.77 4.59 4.08
C ALA A 158 3.86 5.47 4.72
N GLU A 159 3.48 6.58 5.36
CA GLU A 159 4.39 7.46 6.13
C GLU A 159 5.13 6.67 7.22
N ARG A 160 4.42 5.82 7.98
CA ARG A 160 5.02 5.00 9.04
C ARG A 160 5.95 3.90 8.49
N ALA A 161 5.60 3.28 7.37
CA ALA A 161 6.46 2.29 6.70
C ALA A 161 7.75 2.94 6.18
N LEU A 162 7.64 4.10 5.54
CA LEU A 162 8.80 4.86 5.06
C LEU A 162 9.69 5.28 6.24
N ALA A 163 9.12 5.78 7.33
CA ALA A 163 9.87 6.10 8.55
C ALA A 163 10.62 4.89 9.11
N ALA A 164 10.00 3.72 9.14
CA ALA A 164 10.66 2.49 9.57
C ALA A 164 11.85 2.15 8.66
N ALA A 165 11.66 2.21 7.34
CA ALA A 165 12.71 1.96 6.36
C ALA A 165 13.88 2.94 6.48
N LEU A 166 13.60 4.24 6.66
CA LEU A 166 14.63 5.27 6.83
C LEU A 166 15.39 5.19 8.16
N SER A 167 14.78 4.60 9.19
CA SER A 167 15.42 4.40 10.49
C SER A 167 16.45 3.26 10.52
N ALA A 168 16.52 2.46 9.47
CA ALA A 168 17.38 1.27 9.38
C ALA A 168 18.05 1.13 8.00
N PRO A 169 18.88 2.12 7.57
CA PRO A 169 19.54 2.11 6.27
C PRO A 169 20.50 0.93 6.06
N GLU A 170 20.99 0.31 7.13
CA GLU A 170 21.78 -0.91 7.08
C GLU A 170 21.01 -2.13 6.56
N ARG A 171 19.68 -2.07 6.53
CA ARG A 171 18.82 -3.14 5.99
C ARG A 171 18.44 -2.93 4.52
N TRP A 172 18.94 -1.87 3.88
CA TRP A 172 18.75 -1.64 2.46
C TRP A 172 19.65 -2.55 1.63
N GLY A 173 19.18 -2.91 0.43
CA GLY A 173 19.95 -3.73 -0.51
C GLY A 173 21.07 -2.98 -1.21
N SER A 174 21.17 -1.67 -1.00
CA SER A 174 22.13 -0.79 -1.66
C SER A 174 22.48 0.41 -0.76
N ARG A 175 23.33 1.32 -1.23
CA ARG A 175 23.63 2.59 -0.52
C ARG A 175 22.46 3.58 -0.54
N GLU A 176 21.47 3.31 -1.38
CA GLU A 176 20.28 4.13 -1.60
C GLU A 176 19.03 3.26 -1.43
N LEU A 177 17.95 3.87 -0.97
CA LEU A 177 16.63 3.27 -0.98
C LEU A 177 15.86 3.77 -2.20
N HIS A 178 15.38 2.83 -3.02
CA HIS A 178 14.44 3.18 -4.07
C HIS A 178 13.04 3.33 -3.48
N VAL A 179 12.54 4.57 -3.44
CA VAL A 179 11.17 4.91 -3.08
C VAL A 179 10.41 5.22 -4.37
N GLU A 180 9.43 4.39 -4.71
CA GLU A 180 8.55 4.58 -5.86
C GLU A 180 7.25 5.21 -5.39
N VAL A 181 6.79 6.27 -6.06
CA VAL A 181 5.48 6.89 -5.83
C VAL A 181 4.53 6.38 -6.90
N GLU A 182 3.47 5.68 -6.51
CA GLU A 182 2.63 4.94 -7.45
C GLU A 182 1.13 5.24 -7.29
N THR A 183 0.56 5.93 -8.28
CA THR A 183 -0.88 6.06 -8.49
C THR A 183 -1.23 5.76 -9.95
N TYR A 184 -1.51 4.50 -10.29
CA TYR A 184 -1.87 4.11 -11.67
C TYR A 184 -3.31 4.45 -12.05
N THR A 185 -4.16 4.64 -11.04
CA THR A 185 -5.61 4.83 -11.09
C THR A 185 -6.07 6.23 -11.48
N TRP A 186 -5.16 7.16 -11.78
CA TRP A 186 -5.49 8.54 -12.18
C TRP A 186 -6.56 8.62 -13.30
N SER A 187 -6.64 7.61 -14.17
CA SER A 187 -7.65 7.53 -15.24
C SER A 187 -9.02 7.03 -14.80
N LEU A 188 -9.16 6.51 -13.58
CA LEU A 188 -10.40 5.97 -13.03
C LEU A 188 -11.18 7.01 -12.22
N PHE A 189 -10.58 8.17 -11.93
CA PHE A 189 -11.20 9.23 -11.13
C PHE A 189 -11.56 10.45 -11.97
N THR A 190 -12.53 11.21 -11.49
CA THR A 190 -12.64 12.62 -11.86
C THR A 190 -11.58 13.42 -11.12
N LEU A 191 -10.91 14.37 -11.79
CA LEU A 191 -9.88 15.21 -11.17
C LEU A 191 -10.41 16.02 -9.98
N ALA A 192 -11.71 16.31 -9.95
CA ALA A 192 -12.36 16.94 -8.81
C ALA A 192 -12.27 16.10 -7.52
N GLN A 193 -12.30 14.77 -7.62
CA GLN A 193 -12.18 13.87 -6.45
C GLN A 193 -10.79 13.92 -5.81
N THR A 194 -9.77 14.33 -6.56
CA THR A 194 -8.38 14.44 -6.10
C THR A 194 -7.99 15.88 -5.76
N GLY A 195 -8.89 16.84 -5.99
CA GLY A 195 -8.66 18.26 -5.69
C GLY A 195 -7.58 18.90 -6.58
N VAL A 196 -7.35 18.38 -7.78
CA VAL A 196 -6.48 18.98 -8.80
C VAL A 196 -7.26 19.27 -10.08
N THR A 197 -6.70 20.10 -10.94
CA THR A 197 -7.29 20.45 -12.24
C THR A 197 -6.69 19.65 -13.41
N THR A 198 -5.48 19.12 -13.24
CA THR A 198 -4.80 18.29 -14.24
C THR A 198 -4.12 17.08 -13.61
N ARG A 199 -3.90 16.02 -14.38
CA ARG A 199 -3.12 14.85 -13.92
C ARG A 199 -1.67 15.21 -13.63
N LEU A 200 -1.08 16.14 -14.40
CA LEU A 200 0.29 16.60 -14.18
C LEU A 200 0.44 17.27 -12.81
N GLU A 201 -0.46 18.18 -12.48
CA GLU A 201 -0.52 18.84 -11.16
C GLU A 201 -0.62 17.79 -10.03
N GLY A 202 -1.43 16.76 -10.22
CA GLY A 202 -1.53 15.63 -9.31
C GLY A 202 -0.20 14.91 -9.08
N LEU A 203 0.45 14.49 -10.17
CA LEU A 203 1.75 13.81 -10.11
C LEU A 203 2.84 14.67 -9.49
N GLU A 204 2.86 15.97 -9.80
CA GLU A 204 3.79 16.94 -9.20
C GLU A 204 3.56 17.06 -7.70
N ARG A 205 2.30 17.10 -7.25
CA ARG A 205 1.93 17.21 -5.83
C ARG A 205 2.29 15.95 -5.05
N GLU A 206 2.04 14.77 -5.62
CA GLU A 206 2.44 13.49 -5.02
C GLU A 206 3.96 13.41 -4.84
N LEU A 207 4.72 13.75 -5.88
CA LEU A 207 6.18 13.72 -5.83
C LEU A 207 6.71 14.77 -4.84
N ALA A 208 6.23 16.01 -4.89
CA ALA A 208 6.63 17.06 -3.97
C ALA A 208 6.36 16.66 -2.51
N TYR A 209 5.20 16.06 -2.24
CA TYR A 209 4.85 15.59 -0.90
C TYR A 209 5.87 14.59 -0.36
N VAL A 210 6.26 13.59 -1.16
CA VAL A 210 7.24 12.58 -0.73
C VAL A 210 8.64 13.18 -0.61
N LEU A 211 9.02 14.10 -1.50
CA LEU A 211 10.31 14.81 -1.44
C LEU A 211 10.45 15.70 -0.21
N ASP A 212 9.40 16.43 0.15
CA ASP A 212 9.35 17.26 1.36
C ASP A 212 9.48 16.38 2.59
N TRP A 213 8.73 15.27 2.64
CA TRP A 213 8.79 14.31 3.74
C TRP A 213 10.20 13.69 3.90
N LEU A 214 10.83 13.29 2.80
CA LEU A 214 12.21 12.78 2.80
C LEU A 214 13.20 13.86 3.28
N SER A 215 13.02 15.09 2.83
CA SER A 215 13.88 16.24 3.21
C SER A 215 13.78 16.56 4.69
N ASP A 216 12.57 16.56 5.24
CA ASP A 216 12.29 16.74 6.67
C ASP A 216 12.90 15.61 7.51
N ALA A 217 12.95 14.39 6.97
CA ALA A 217 13.63 13.25 7.57
C ALA A 217 15.17 13.26 7.41
N GLY A 218 15.74 14.29 6.77
CA GLY A 218 17.18 14.45 6.56
C GLY A 218 17.74 13.70 5.35
N TRP A 219 16.88 13.17 4.49
CA TRP A 219 17.25 12.45 3.27
C TRP A 219 17.07 13.33 2.03
N ARG A 220 17.81 13.02 0.97
CA ARG A 220 17.72 13.74 -0.30
C ARG A 220 17.73 12.75 -1.46
N PRO A 221 17.05 13.06 -2.58
CA PRO A 221 17.17 12.25 -3.79
C PRO A 221 18.63 12.18 -4.27
N GLY A 222 19.03 11.00 -4.75
CA GLY A 222 20.28 10.85 -5.48
C GLY A 222 20.23 11.66 -6.79
N VAL A 223 21.36 12.28 -7.15
CA VAL A 223 21.52 13.11 -8.36
C VAL A 223 22.10 12.28 -9.50
#